data_AF-A0A973NYN3-F1
#
_entry.id   AF-A0A973NYN3-F1
#
_cell.length_a   1.000
_cell.length_b   1.000
_cell.length_c   1.000
_cell.angle_alpha   90.00
_cell.angle_beta   90.00
_cell.angle_gamma   90.00
#
_symmetry.space_group_name_H-M   'P 1'
#
loop_
_entity.id
_entity.type
_entity.pdbx_description
1 polymer ?
#
loop_
_entity_poly.entity_id
_entity_poly.type
_entity_poly.pdbx_seq_one_letter_code
_entity_poly.pdbx_strand_id
1 'polypeptide(L)'
;FGNERGGRIVASTYSRVWREARPFALTPDRVDSLLAAVPYDLRHAGVSLGLRSTRDPALIAERAGHSVEIMMSTYSWVLDDKDKIANKAIEDALGDDPTAG
;
A
#
# COMPACT_ATOMS: atom_id res chain seq x y z
N PHE A 1 -10.55 -5.28 -19.43
CA PHE A 1 -9.91 -4.62 -20.58
C PHE A 1 -9.60 -5.65 -21.66
N GLY A 2 -10.17 -5.47 -22.84
CA GLY A 2 -9.91 -6.29 -24.03
C GLY A 2 -9.10 -5.51 -25.05
N ASN A 3 -8.36 -6.22 -25.90
CA ASN A 3 -7.82 -5.63 -27.12
C ASN A 3 -8.95 -5.45 -28.15
N GLU A 4 -8.66 -4.72 -29.22
CA GLU A 4 -9.62 -4.44 -30.31
C GLU A 4 -10.14 -5.71 -31.01
N ARG A 5 -9.49 -6.85 -30.80
CA ARG A 5 -9.84 -8.16 -31.36
C ARG A 5 -10.65 -9.03 -30.40
N GLY A 6 -11.15 -8.46 -29.29
CA GLY A 6 -11.95 -9.17 -28.29
C GLY A 6 -11.16 -10.11 -27.36
N GLY A 7 -9.83 -10.14 -27.49
CA GLY A 7 -8.94 -10.93 -26.62
C GLY A 7 -8.48 -10.15 -25.38
N ARG A 8 -7.95 -10.85 -24.37
CA ARG A 8 -7.32 -10.19 -23.22
C ARG A 8 -6.07 -9.42 -23.66
N ILE A 9 -5.85 -8.24 -23.08
CA ILE A 9 -4.60 -7.50 -23.26
C ILE A 9 -3.45 -8.32 -22.66
N VAL A 10 -2.39 -8.50 -23.43
CA VAL A 10 -1.20 -9.24 -23.00
C VAL A 10 -0.41 -8.42 -21.98
N ALA A 11 0.21 -9.09 -20.99
CA ALA A 11 0.97 -8.44 -19.93
C ALA A 11 2.08 -7.49 -20.43
N SER A 12 2.70 -7.80 -21.56
CA SER A 12 3.71 -6.95 -22.21
C SER A 12 3.14 -5.60 -22.66
N THR A 13 1.88 -5.56 -23.09
CA THR A 13 1.21 -4.31 -23.48
C THR A 13 1.02 -3.40 -22.28
N TYR A 14 0.59 -3.94 -21.13
CA TYR A 14 0.51 -3.17 -19.89
C TYR A 14 1.88 -2.63 -19.48
N SER A 15 2.92 -3.45 -19.58
CA SER A 15 4.29 -3.05 -19.22
C SER A 15 4.83 -1.93 -20.12
N ARG A 16 4.50 -1.96 -21.43
CA ARG A 16 4.88 -0.91 -22.37
C ARG A 16 4.16 0.40 -22.07
N VAL A 17 2.83 0.36 -21.98
CA VAL A 17 2.01 1.55 -21.68
C VAL A 17 2.43 2.16 -20.34
N TRP A 18 2.74 1.32 -19.34
CA TRP A 18 3.25 1.77 -18.05
C TRP A 18 4.56 2.55 -18.18
N ARG A 19 5.52 2.01 -18.93
CA ARG A 19 6.82 2.67 -19.15
C ARG A 19 6.66 4.02 -19.86
N GLU A 20 5.76 4.07 -20.84
CA GLU A 20 5.42 5.31 -21.56
C GLU A 20 4.69 6.31 -20.66
N ALA A 21 3.90 5.84 -19.67
CA ALA A 21 3.18 6.70 -18.74
C ALA A 21 4.08 7.33 -17.66
N ARG A 22 5.17 6.68 -17.25
CA ARG A 22 6.05 7.15 -16.14
C ARG A 22 6.55 8.59 -16.31
N PRO A 23 7.06 9.02 -17.49
CA PRO A 23 7.52 10.40 -17.69
C PRO A 23 6.45 11.48 -17.55
N PHE A 24 5.16 11.14 -17.62
CA PHE A 24 4.08 12.10 -17.44
C PHE A 24 3.78 12.39 -15.97
N ALA A 25 4.15 11.49 -15.05
CA ALA A 25 3.85 11.58 -13.62
C ALA A 25 5.10 11.77 -12.74
N LEU A 26 6.29 11.48 -13.27
CA LEU A 26 7.55 11.50 -12.54
C LEU A 26 8.54 12.47 -13.19
N THR A 27 9.37 13.10 -12.36
CA THR A 27 10.53 13.87 -12.85
C THR A 27 11.57 12.96 -13.50
N PRO A 28 12.43 13.47 -14.41
CA PRO A 28 13.39 12.64 -15.14
C PRO A 28 14.28 11.76 -14.25
N ASP A 29 14.80 12.32 -13.14
CA ASP A 29 15.59 11.59 -12.14
C ASP A 29 14.82 10.41 -11.51
N ARG A 30 13.49 10.55 -11.37
CA ARG A 30 12.62 9.51 -10.81
C ARG A 30 12.23 8.47 -11.83
N VAL A 31 12.12 8.84 -13.10
CA VAL A 31 11.94 7.88 -14.21
C VAL A 31 13.16 6.95 -14.32
N ASP A 32 14.37 7.48 -14.14
CA ASP A 32 15.60 6.69 -14.22
C ASP A 32 15.84 5.80 -12.98
N SER A 33 15.12 6.08 -11.87
CA SER A 33 15.18 5.29 -10.66
C SER A 33 14.29 4.03 -10.71
N LEU A 34 14.45 3.14 -9.73
CA LEU A 34 13.57 1.98 -9.51
C LEU A 34 12.17 2.35 -9.00
N LEU A 35 11.87 3.63 -8.79
CA LEU A 35 10.56 4.07 -8.33
C LEU A 35 9.48 3.74 -9.36
N ALA A 36 8.53 2.90 -8.95
CA ALA A 36 7.42 2.46 -9.80
C ALA A 36 7.89 1.84 -11.12
N ALA A 37 8.98 1.07 -11.07
CA ALA A 37 9.61 0.41 -12.22
C ALA A 37 8.65 -0.57 -12.91
N VAL A 38 7.79 -1.24 -12.14
CA VAL A 38 6.74 -2.12 -12.66
C VAL A 38 5.34 -1.67 -12.21
N PRO A 39 4.28 -1.96 -12.98
CA PRO A 39 2.91 -1.60 -12.59
C PRO A 39 2.51 -2.09 -11.19
N TYR A 40 3.07 -3.23 -10.77
CA TYR A 40 2.76 -3.85 -9.48
C TYR A 40 3.31 -3.07 -8.28
N ASP A 41 4.30 -2.20 -8.48
CA ASP A 41 4.85 -1.34 -7.42
C ASP A 41 3.79 -0.36 -6.89
N LEU A 42 2.90 0.13 -7.75
CA LEU A 42 1.78 0.97 -7.31
C LEU A 42 0.81 0.20 -6.41
N ARG A 43 0.59 -1.08 -6.69
CA ARG A 43 -0.27 -1.93 -5.84
C ARG A 43 0.36 -2.08 -4.46
N HIS A 44 1.67 -2.33 -4.40
CA HIS A 44 2.40 -2.36 -3.13
C HIS A 44 2.34 -1.02 -2.38
N ALA A 45 2.53 0.09 -3.09
CA ALA A 45 2.43 1.43 -2.50
C ALA A 45 1.03 1.72 -1.94
N GLY A 46 -0.04 1.37 -2.68
CA GLY A 46 -1.41 1.55 -2.24
C GLY A 46 -1.76 0.71 -1.00
N VAL A 47 -1.34 -0.56 -0.97
CA VAL A 47 -1.58 -1.44 0.19
C VAL A 47 -0.81 -0.96 1.42
N SER A 48 0.48 -0.66 1.28
CA SER A 48 1.30 -0.18 2.40
C SER A 48 0.82 1.17 2.93
N LEU A 49 0.45 2.11 2.06
CA LEU A 49 -0.15 3.39 2.47
C LEU A 49 -1.47 3.18 3.21
N GLY A 50 -2.36 2.32 2.69
CA GLY A 50 -3.63 1.99 3.32
C GLY A 50 -3.41 1.42 4.73
N LEU A 51 -2.53 0.43 4.87
CA LEU A 51 -2.19 -0.19 6.15
C LEU A 51 -1.60 0.81 7.15
N ARG A 52 -0.71 1.70 6.70
CA ARG A 52 -0.11 2.71 7.58
C ARG A 52 -1.13 3.75 8.03
N SER A 53 -2.12 4.05 7.19
CA SER A 53 -3.15 5.06 7.47
C SER A 53 -4.27 4.53 8.37
N THR A 54 -4.75 3.30 8.13
CA THR A 54 -5.90 2.75 8.87
C THR A 54 -5.49 1.82 10.00
N ARG A 55 -4.31 1.18 9.91
CA ARG A 55 -3.87 0.06 10.75
C ARG A 55 -4.84 -1.13 10.81
N ASP A 56 -5.73 -1.24 9.83
CA ASP A 56 -6.73 -2.31 9.72
C ASP A 56 -6.36 -3.25 8.56
N PRO A 57 -5.76 -4.42 8.84
CA PRO A 57 -5.39 -5.39 7.82
C PRO A 57 -6.60 -6.02 7.12
N ALA A 58 -7.75 -6.15 7.79
CA ALA A 58 -8.94 -6.79 7.22
C ALA A 58 -9.57 -5.90 6.15
N LEU A 59 -9.75 -4.62 6.47
CA LEU A 59 -10.29 -3.62 5.52
C LEU A 59 -9.40 -3.48 4.28
N ILE A 60 -8.07 -3.45 4.47
CA ILE A 60 -7.15 -3.31 3.33
C ILE A 60 -7.04 -4.62 2.53
N ALA A 61 -7.13 -5.78 3.18
CA ALA A 61 -7.20 -7.07 2.48
C ALA A 61 -8.41 -7.14 1.55
N GLU A 62 -9.59 -6.78 2.05
CA GLU A 62 -10.82 -6.72 1.26
C GLU A 62 -10.68 -5.79 0.05
N ARG A 63 -10.21 -4.55 0.28
CA ARG A 63 -10.01 -3.55 -0.79
C ARG A 63 -8.97 -3.99 -1.82
N ALA A 64 -7.95 -4.72 -1.40
CA ALA A 64 -6.93 -5.25 -2.29
C ALA A 64 -7.35 -6.56 -2.97
N GLY A 65 -8.44 -7.20 -2.55
CA GLY A 65 -8.83 -8.54 -3.01
C GLY A 65 -7.80 -9.61 -2.61
N HIS A 66 -7.22 -9.48 -1.42
CA HIS A 66 -6.24 -10.38 -0.83
C HIS A 66 -6.80 -11.03 0.43
N SER A 67 -6.17 -12.10 0.92
CA SER A 67 -6.46 -12.62 2.26
C SER A 67 -5.77 -11.80 3.34
N VAL A 68 -6.31 -11.84 4.57
CA VAL A 68 -5.68 -11.22 5.75
C VAL A 68 -4.32 -11.84 6.05
N GLU A 69 -4.15 -13.14 5.75
CA GLU A 69 -2.87 -13.85 5.90
C GLU A 69 -1.77 -13.25 5.02
N ILE A 70 -2.08 -12.85 3.79
CA ILE A 70 -1.13 -12.13 2.92
C ILE A 70 -0.72 -10.79 3.54
N MET A 71 -1.65 -10.09 4.20
CA MET A 71 -1.32 -8.84 4.90
C MET A 71 -0.33 -9.09 6.04
N MET A 72 -0.51 -10.16 6.82
CA MET A 72 0.36 -10.46 7.96
C MET A 72 1.71 -11.05 7.57
N SER A 73 1.79 -11.82 6.48
CA SER A 73 3.05 -12.40 6.01
C SER A 73 3.89 -11.44 5.16
N THR A 74 3.23 -10.59 4.35
CA THR A 74 3.88 -9.75 3.34
C THR A 74 3.90 -8.28 3.71
N TYR A 75 3.13 -7.81 4.68
CA TYR A 75 3.10 -6.38 5.04
C TYR A 75 3.21 -6.13 6.53
N SER A 76 3.60 -7.14 7.32
CA SER A 76 3.81 -7.00 8.77
C SER A 76 4.76 -5.85 9.10
N TRP A 77 5.84 -5.68 8.34
CA TRP A 77 6.81 -4.60 8.57
C TRP A 77 6.19 -3.19 8.50
N VAL A 78 5.10 -3.03 7.74
CA VAL A 78 4.38 -1.75 7.64
C VAL A 78 3.67 -1.42 8.97
N LEU A 79 3.43 -2.45 9.78
CA LEU A 79 2.75 -2.39 11.06
C LEU A 79 3.72 -2.42 12.25
N ASP A 80 5.05 -2.50 12.05
CA ASP A 80 6.03 -2.67 13.15
C ASP A 80 6.06 -1.49 14.15
N ASP A 81 5.60 -0.29 13.77
CA ASP A 81 5.48 0.84 14.70
C ASP A 81 4.23 0.73 15.62
N LYS A 82 3.46 -0.37 15.53
CA LYS A 82 2.26 -0.60 16.33
C LYS A 82 2.52 -0.55 17.82
N ASP A 83 3.66 -1.04 18.31
CA ASP A 83 3.93 -1.10 19.74
C ASP A 83 4.02 0.29 20.36
N LYS A 84 4.73 1.23 19.72
CA LYS A 84 4.85 2.61 20.23
C LYS A 84 3.50 3.33 20.24
N ILE A 85 2.70 3.10 19.21
CA ILE A 85 1.39 3.74 19.08
C ILE A 85 0.35 3.09 19.99
N ALA A 86 0.39 1.77 20.15
CA ALA A 86 -0.47 1.05 21.08
C ALA A 86 -0.15 1.45 22.53
N ASN A 87 1.13 1.52 22.88
CA ASN A 87 1.56 2.01 24.18
C ASN A 87 1.13 3.45 24.39
N LYS A 88 1.32 4.33 23.40
CA LYS A 88 0.81 5.71 23.48
C LYS A 88 -0.71 5.79 23.65
N ALA A 89 -1.48 4.97 22.92
CA ALA A 89 -2.94 4.96 23.06
C ALA A 89 -3.39 4.43 24.43
N ILE A 90 -2.67 3.45 24.99
CA ILE A 90 -2.88 2.94 26.35
C ILE A 90 -2.52 4.01 27.39
N GLU A 91 -1.38 4.69 27.22
CA GLU A 91 -0.96 5.82 28.06
C GLU A 91 -1.96 6.97 28.01
N ASP A 92 -2.42 7.36 26.82
CA ASP A 92 -3.43 8.41 26.64
C ASP A 92 -4.77 8.02 27.29
N ALA A 93 -5.18 6.74 27.23
CA ALA A 93 -6.38 6.24 27.89
C ALA A 93 -6.24 6.07 29.42
N LEU A 94 -5.03 5.81 29.92
CA LEU A 94 -4.71 5.71 31.35
C LEU A 94 -4.47 7.09 31.99
N GLY A 95 -4.01 8.07 31.21
CA GLY A 95 -3.65 9.41 31.66
C GLY A 95 -4.83 10.37 31.83
N ASP A 96 -6.05 9.96 31.43
CA ASP A 96 -7.29 10.73 31.56
C ASP A 96 -8.11 10.30 32.78
N ASP A 97 -7.46 10.22 33.95
CA ASP A 97 -8.14 10.22 35.26
C ASP A 97 -7.88 11.57 35.98
N PRO A 98 -8.73 12.60 35.77
CA PRO A 98 -8.64 13.87 36.47
C PRO A 98 -9.12 13.80 37.93
N THR A 99 -9.35 12.61 38.50
CA THR A 99 -9.91 12.46 39.85
C THR A 99 -9.03 11.71 40.86
N ALA A 100 -7.79 11.40 40.50
CA ALA A 100 -6.78 10.90 41.45
C ALA A 100 -5.79 12.01 41.87
N GLY A 101 -6.26 13.01 42.63
CA GLY A 101 -5.43 14.06 43.23
C GLY A 101 -6.22 15.13 43.95
#